data_AF-A0A7S4DZ65-F1
#
_entry.id   AF-A0A7S4DZ65-F1
#
_cell.length_a   1.000
_cell.length_b   1.000
_cell.length_c   1.000
_cell.angle_alpha   90.00
_cell.angle_beta   90.00
_cell.angle_gamma   90.00
#
_symmetry.space_group_name_H-M   'P 1'
#
loop_
_entity.id
_entity.type
_entity.pdbx_description
1 polymer ?
#
loop_
_entity_poly.entity_id
_entity_poly.type
_entity_poly.pdbx_seq_one_letter_code
_entity_poly.pdbx_strand_id
1 'polypeptide(L)'
;ETIRMMLEEAGVPYEFEVVGYQAWKKIKATTPLGKVPVLRNFDGKGNDLGQETAIIRFLGKDLGFAGKDPTEEALVDMLFTQLFCTLRNNGLTHDGEHYSSTALRDIETREGAP
;
A
#
# COMPACT_ATOMS: atom_id res chain seq x y z
N GLU A 1 -11.80 -4.74 7.34
CA GLU A 1 -10.78 -3.75 6.90
C GLU A 1 -9.49 -4.54 6.71
N THR A 2 -8.81 -4.33 5.59
CA THR A 2 -7.81 -5.28 5.05
C THR A 2 -6.60 -5.43 5.98
N ILE A 3 -6.14 -4.34 6.59
CA ILE A 3 -5.01 -4.35 7.52
C ILE A 3 -5.30 -5.30 8.68
N ARG A 4 -6.46 -5.18 9.33
CA ARG A 4 -6.85 -6.10 10.41
C ARG A 4 -6.96 -7.55 9.93
N MET A 5 -7.56 -7.80 8.77
CA MET A 5 -7.67 -9.16 8.23
C MET A 5 -6.31 -9.83 8.04
N MET A 6 -5.30 -9.08 7.56
CA MET A 6 -3.94 -9.60 7.43
C MET A 6 -3.31 -9.94 8.79
N LEU A 7 -3.49 -9.08 9.80
CA LEU A 7 -2.95 -9.30 11.14
C LEU A 7 -3.60 -10.51 11.82
N GLU A 8 -4.92 -10.65 11.70
CA GLU A 8 -5.66 -11.80 12.23
C GLU A 8 -5.25 -13.11 11.55
N GLU A 9 -5.14 -13.13 10.22
CA GLU A 9 -4.70 -14.32 9.46
C GLU A 9 -3.28 -14.75 9.83
N ALA A 10 -2.38 -13.78 10.04
CA ALA A 10 -1.02 -14.05 10.48
C ALA A 10 -0.92 -14.39 11.99
N GLY A 11 -2.02 -14.29 12.75
CA GLY A 11 -2.02 -14.47 14.20
C GLY A 11 -1.20 -13.43 14.96
N VAL A 12 -1.00 -12.24 14.38
CA VAL A 12 -0.21 -11.15 14.97
C VAL A 12 -1.10 -10.34 15.91
N PRO A 13 -0.78 -10.24 17.21
CA PRO A 13 -1.53 -9.41 18.13
C PRO A 13 -1.33 -7.92 17.80
N TYR A 14 -2.41 -7.14 17.87
CA TYR A 14 -2.38 -5.70 17.63
C TYR A 14 -3.35 -4.96 18.54
N GLU A 15 -3.02 -3.70 18.83
CA GLU A 15 -3.94 -2.77 19.47
C GLU A 15 -4.78 -2.05 18.41
N PHE A 16 -6.08 -1.95 18.64
CA PHE A 16 -7.02 -1.30 17.71
C PHE A 16 -7.77 -0.17 18.40
N GLU A 17 -7.51 1.05 17.96
CA GLU A 17 -8.21 2.25 18.43
C GLU A 17 -9.20 2.75 17.37
N VAL A 18 -10.47 2.85 17.73
CA VAL A 18 -11.48 3.52 16.88
C VAL A 18 -11.47 5.01 17.17
N VAL A 19 -10.98 5.80 16.21
CA VAL A 19 -10.94 7.26 16.34
C VAL A 19 -12.29 7.87 15.98
N GLY A 20 -13.07 8.22 17.01
CA GLY A 20 -14.33 8.94 16.84
C GLY A 20 -14.15 10.40 16.40
N TYR A 21 -15.22 11.00 15.84
CA TYR A 21 -15.20 12.37 15.30
C TYR A 21 -14.72 13.43 16.31
N GLN A 22 -15.12 13.33 17.58
CA GLN A 22 -14.70 14.27 18.61
C GLN A 22 -13.20 14.16 18.94
N ALA A 23 -12.67 12.93 19.02
CA ALA A 23 -11.26 12.67 19.30
C ALA A 23 -10.36 13.04 18.11
N TRP A 24 -10.89 12.97 16.88
CA TRP A 24 -10.13 13.21 15.64
C TRP A 24 -9.41 14.56 15.62
N LYS A 25 -10.02 15.64 16.14
CA LYS A 25 -9.38 16.97 16.19
C LYS A 25 -8.03 16.95 16.91
N LYS A 26 -7.91 16.16 17.97
CA LYS A 26 -6.67 16.01 18.73
C LYS A 26 -5.71 15.06 18.03
N ILE A 27 -6.22 13.92 17.55
CA ILE A 27 -5.40 12.85 16.96
C ILE A 27 -4.82 13.25 15.62
N LYS A 28 -5.51 14.05 14.81
CA LYS A 28 -5.05 14.46 13.48
C LYS A 28 -3.62 15.01 13.48
N ALA A 29 -3.29 15.87 14.45
CA ALA A 29 -1.95 16.46 14.57
C ALA A 29 -0.85 15.43 14.89
N THR A 30 -1.21 14.27 15.43
CA THR A 30 -0.30 13.16 15.73
C THR A 30 -0.10 12.22 14.55
N THR A 31 -0.86 12.36 13.46
CA THR A 31 -0.76 11.47 12.29
C THR A 31 0.23 12.03 11.27
N PRO A 32 1.05 11.19 10.60
CA PRO A 32 2.10 11.66 9.69
C PRO A 32 1.59 12.59 8.58
N LEU A 33 0.39 12.31 8.05
CA LEU A 33 -0.18 13.04 6.91
C LEU A 33 -1.53 13.69 7.25
N GLY A 34 -1.87 13.86 8.52
CA GLY A 34 -3.16 14.42 8.92
C GLY A 34 -4.36 13.55 8.52
N LYS A 35 -4.15 12.24 8.38
CA LYS A 35 -5.11 11.24 7.86
C LYS A 35 -4.96 9.92 8.62
N VAL A 36 -6.02 9.12 8.59
CA VAL A 36 -6.07 7.71 9.03
C VAL A 36 -6.45 6.82 7.84
N PRO A 37 -6.08 5.53 7.82
CA PRO A 37 -5.40 4.77 8.87
C PRO A 37 -3.90 5.08 9.03
N VAL A 38 -3.35 4.72 10.20
CA VAL A 38 -1.92 4.82 10.56
C VAL A 38 -1.50 3.55 11.30
N LEU A 39 -0.41 2.92 10.86
CA LEU A 39 0.30 1.88 11.60
C LEU A 39 1.37 2.56 12.47
N ARG A 40 1.23 2.44 13.79
CA ARG A 40 2.14 3.08 14.74
C ARG A 40 3.42 2.27 14.93
N ASN A 41 4.55 2.96 15.06
CA ASN A 41 5.85 2.35 15.39
C ASN A 41 6.17 1.11 14.52
N PHE A 42 5.96 1.21 13.20
CA PHE A 42 6.01 0.05 12.30
C PHE A 42 7.41 -0.60 12.20
N ASP A 43 8.46 0.13 12.58
CA ASP A 43 9.86 -0.30 12.54
C ASP A 43 10.50 -0.48 13.93
N GLY A 44 9.71 -0.33 15.00
CA GLY A 44 10.22 -0.37 16.37
C GLY A 44 11.07 0.84 16.80
N LYS A 45 11.21 1.87 15.96
CA LYS A 45 12.07 3.05 16.21
C LYS A 45 11.28 4.35 16.42
N GLY A 46 9.95 4.25 16.56
CA GLY A 46 9.04 5.36 16.75
C GLY A 46 8.55 5.99 15.44
N ASN A 47 8.77 5.35 14.29
CA ASN A 47 8.26 5.84 13.01
C ASN A 47 6.85 5.30 12.74
N ASP A 48 5.98 6.17 12.23
CA ASP A 48 4.60 5.84 11.91
C ASP A 48 4.37 5.81 10.40
N LEU A 49 3.62 4.82 9.93
CA LEU A 49 3.28 4.64 8.52
C LEU A 49 1.81 4.99 8.29
N GLY A 50 1.55 6.03 7.50
CA GLY A 50 0.20 6.40 7.06
C GLY A 50 -0.18 5.79 5.71
N GLN A 51 -1.45 5.97 5.34
CA GLN A 51 -2.08 5.47 4.11
C GLN A 51 -2.30 3.96 4.08
N GLU A 52 -3.55 3.56 3.84
CA GLU A 52 -3.97 2.16 3.88
C GLU A 52 -3.17 1.27 2.91
N THR A 53 -2.98 1.71 1.67
CA THR A 53 -2.28 0.92 0.65
C THR A 53 -0.81 0.73 0.97
N ALA A 54 -0.15 1.73 1.56
CA ALA A 54 1.25 1.64 1.99
C ALA A 54 1.41 0.66 3.16
N ILE A 55 0.49 0.72 4.14
CA ILE A 55 0.48 -0.21 5.28
C ILE A 55 0.25 -1.64 4.80
N ILE A 56 -0.71 -1.87 3.89
CA ILE A 56 -1.00 -3.20 3.34
C ILE A 56 0.21 -3.77 2.61
N ARG A 57 0.91 -2.97 1.78
CA ARG A 57 2.12 -3.44 1.10
C ARG A 57 3.25 -3.77 2.07
N PHE A 58 3.44 -2.95 3.10
CA PHE A 58 4.43 -3.20 4.15
C PHE A 58 4.14 -4.52 4.88
N LEU A 59 2.92 -4.69 5.40
CA LEU A 59 2.50 -5.91 6.09
C LEU A 59 2.49 -7.12 5.16
N GLY A 60 2.18 -6.94 3.88
CA GLY A 60 2.21 -8.03 2.90
C GLY A 60 3.61 -8.62 2.79
N LYS A 61 4.65 -7.78 2.80
CA LYS A 61 6.04 -8.25 2.79
C LYS A 61 6.45 -8.87 4.13
N ASP A 62 6.13 -8.18 5.22
CA ASP A 62 6.54 -8.59 6.56
C ASP A 62 5.89 -9.91 7.01
N LEU A 63 4.63 -10.14 6.63
CA LEU A 63 3.86 -11.33 6.95
C LEU A 63 3.91 -12.44 5.89
N GLY A 64 4.61 -12.21 4.77
CA GLY A 64 4.75 -13.21 3.70
C GLY A 64 3.54 -13.37 2.77
N PHE A 65 2.65 -12.38 2.71
CA PHE A 65 1.48 -12.34 1.81
C PHE A 65 1.74 -11.65 0.47
N ALA A 66 2.94 -11.09 0.26
CA ALA A 66 3.32 -10.39 -0.96
C ALA A 66 3.79 -11.31 -2.10
N GLY A 67 3.64 -12.64 -2.00
CA GLY A 67 4.19 -13.58 -2.97
C GLY A 67 5.68 -13.89 -2.74
N LYS A 68 6.18 -14.94 -3.39
CA LYS A 68 7.53 -15.47 -3.12
C LYS A 68 8.64 -14.80 -3.92
N ASP A 69 8.28 -14.10 -5.00
CA ASP A 69 9.19 -13.49 -5.95
C ASP A 69 8.60 -12.18 -6.51
N PRO A 70 9.41 -11.34 -7.20
CA PRO A 70 8.94 -10.05 -7.70
C PRO A 70 7.77 -10.15 -8.70
N THR A 71 7.61 -11.29 -9.38
CA THR A 71 6.52 -11.50 -10.33
C THR A 71 5.23 -11.79 -9.58
N GLU A 72 5.26 -12.66 -8.58
CA GLU A 72 4.11 -12.90 -7.70
C GLU A 72 3.71 -11.63 -6.93
N GLU A 73 4.68 -10.84 -6.45
CA GLU A 73 4.42 -9.55 -5.79
C GLU A 73 3.66 -8.59 -6.72
N ALA A 74 4.09 -8.47 -7.97
CA ALA A 74 3.41 -7.65 -8.96
C ALA A 74 1.98 -8.15 -9.24
N LEU A 75 1.75 -9.46 -9.28
CA LEU A 75 0.41 -10.04 -9.47
C LEU A 75 -0.51 -9.78 -8.27
N VAL A 76 0.00 -9.92 -7.04
CA VAL A 76 -0.76 -9.59 -5.82
C VAL A 76 -1.12 -8.10 -5.81
N ASP A 77 -0.16 -7.22 -6.13
CA ASP A 77 -0.38 -5.78 -6.16
C ASP A 77 -1.36 -5.35 -7.27
N MET A 78 -1.32 -6.01 -8.43
CA MET A 78 -2.28 -5.82 -9.51
C MET A 78 -3.72 -6.16 -9.06
N LEU A 79 -3.91 -7.31 -8.40
CA LEU A 79 -5.23 -7.73 -7.90
C LEU A 79 -5.73 -6.78 -6.80
N PHE A 80 -4.85 -6.38 -5.89
CA PHE A 80 -5.19 -5.42 -4.83
C PHE A 80 -5.58 -4.05 -5.40
N THR A 81 -4.82 -3.56 -6.39
CA THR A 81 -5.10 -2.27 -7.05
C THR A 81 -6.41 -2.34 -7.83
N GLN A 82 -6.69 -3.45 -8.51
CA GLN A 82 -7.97 -3.67 -9.19
C GLN A 82 -9.16 -3.64 -8.21
N LEU A 83 -9.06 -4.35 -7.07
CA LEU A 83 -10.06 -4.31 -6.01
C LEU A 83 -10.28 -2.86 -5.53
N PHE A 84 -9.20 -2.11 -5.31
CA PHE A 84 -9.28 -0.75 -4.81
C PHE A 84 -9.90 0.23 -5.84
N CYS A 85 -9.39 0.25 -7.06
CA CYS A 85 -9.83 1.17 -8.12
C CYS A 85 -11.25 0.85 -8.60
N THR A 86 -11.59 -0.43 -8.77
CA THR A 86 -12.88 -0.81 -9.36
C THR A 86 -13.97 -0.94 -8.31
N LEU A 87 -13.74 -1.74 -7.27
CA LEU A 87 -14.81 -2.09 -6.32
C LEU A 87 -14.98 -1.04 -5.23
N ARG A 88 -13.90 -0.34 -4.85
CA ARG A 88 -13.94 0.64 -3.75
C ARG A 88 -13.98 2.09 -4.21
N ASN A 89 -13.55 2.40 -5.43
CA ASN A 89 -13.54 3.75 -6.01
C ASN A 89 -14.56 3.91 -7.16
N ASN A 90 -15.69 3.21 -7.09
CA ASN A 90 -16.82 3.31 -8.03
C ASN A 90 -16.45 3.09 -9.52
N GLY A 91 -15.44 2.27 -9.82
CA GLY A 91 -15.11 1.93 -11.21
C GLY A 91 -14.42 3.04 -12.01
N LEU A 92 -13.89 4.09 -11.36
CA LEU A 92 -13.04 5.09 -12.02
C LEU A 92 -11.70 4.45 -12.40
N THR A 93 -11.65 3.78 -13.55
CA THR A 93 -10.41 3.29 -14.17
C THR A 93 -9.89 4.32 -15.18
N HIS A 94 -8.57 4.41 -15.31
CA HIS A 94 -7.88 5.22 -16.32
C HIS A 94 -8.31 4.82 -17.74
N ASP A 95 -8.27 5.76 -18.68
CA ASP A 95 -8.55 5.50 -20.10
C ASP A 95 -7.48 4.56 -20.70
N GLY A 96 -7.78 3.26 -20.82
CA GLY A 96 -7.31 2.34 -21.88
C GLY A 96 -5.83 2.23 -22.27
N GLU A 97 -4.87 2.69 -21.48
CA GLU A 97 -3.44 2.68 -21.85
C GLU A 97 -2.72 1.36 -21.48
N HIS A 98 -1.98 0.79 -22.42
CA HIS A 98 -1.12 -0.40 -22.23
C HIS A 98 0.34 -0.05 -22.51
N TYR A 99 1.25 -0.48 -21.61
CA TYR A 99 2.69 -0.23 -21.72
C TYR A 99 3.47 -1.56 -21.72
N SER A 100 4.55 -1.65 -22.52
CA SER A 100 5.47 -2.80 -22.54
C SER A 100 6.91 -2.34 -22.36
N SER A 101 7.60 -2.88 -21.36
CA SER A 101 9.00 -2.55 -21.07
C SER A 101 9.99 -3.18 -22.06
N THR A 102 9.56 -4.08 -22.95
CA THR A 102 10.40 -4.50 -24.09
C THR A 102 10.72 -3.30 -25.00
N ALA A 103 9.87 -2.27 -25.04
CA ALA A 103 10.12 -1.00 -25.75
C ALA A 103 11.10 -0.06 -25.03
N LEU A 104 11.40 -0.29 -23.74
CA LEU A 104 12.35 0.53 -22.96
C LEU A 104 13.81 0.10 -23.15
N ARG A 105 14.06 -1.10 -23.70
CA ARG A 105 15.41 -1.60 -23.97
C ARG A 105 16.14 -0.85 -25.08
N ASP A 106 15.43 -0.11 -25.91
CA ASP A 106 16.05 0.68 -27.00
C ASP A 106 16.74 1.97 -26.50
N ILE A 107 16.58 2.34 -25.22
CA ILE A 107 17.18 3.56 -24.67
C ILE A 107 18.70 3.42 -24.49
N GLU A 108 19.24 2.21 -24.34
CA GLU A 108 20.70 1.99 -24.27
C GLU A 108 21.43 2.24 -25.61
N THR A 109 20.72 2.45 -26.73
CA THR A 109 21.32 2.86 -28.01
C THR A 109 21.41 4.37 -28.22
N ARG A 110 21.05 5.18 -27.21
CA ARG A 110 21.20 6.64 -27.23
C ARG A 110 22.26 7.15 -26.26
N GLU A 111 23.40 6.47 -26.17
CA GLU A 111 24.65 7.12 -25.71
C GLU A 111 25.57 7.32 -26.91
N GLY A 112 25.17 8.31 -27.70
CA GLY A 112 25.84 8.80 -28.90
C GLY A 112 25.21 10.12 -29.32
N ALA A 113 25.02 11.05 -28.38
CA ALA A 113 24.63 12.43 -28.63
C ALA A 113 24.98 13.30 -27.42
N PRO A 114 25.40 14.55 -27.66
CA PRO A 114 26.78 15.06 -27.64
C PRO A 114 27.48 15.09 -26.27
#